data_AF-A0A7C6BST0-F1
#
_entry.id   AF-A0A7C6BST0-F1
#
_cell.length_a   1.000
_cell.length_b   1.000
_cell.length_c   1.000
_cell.angle_alpha   90.00
_cell.angle_beta   90.00
_cell.angle_gamma   90.00
#
_symmetry.space_group_name_H-M   'P 1'
#
loop_
_entity.id
_entity.type
_entity.pdbx_description
1 polymer ?
#
loop_
_entity_poly.entity_id
_entity_poly.type
_entity_poly.pdbx_seq_one_letter_code
_entity_poly.pdbx_strand_id
1 'polypeptide(L)'
;MLDFGLTLNKNTTDYETKFLDELKPGDEITGEIIVGEFKTVPMGKREVAEFYIIITDLKNRVKWVCEFTTPYYPETDNIYGENGGVFYNLIDSLNHVVNKTPINWKENYSVNFSRFRKTVNESVSSVTVKALQSDNSDAKTVNLQVINATIITDPEIPPPISIYDLAEEDPIILMAYAGLRNKGDRITVKNITFELKGLYDDKNITKHAYQTALRELKKVKDRG
;
A
#
# COMPACT_ATOMS: atom_id res chain seq x y z
N MET A 1 19.60 -17.71 -14.65
CA MET A 1 18.40 -17.53 -13.82
C MET A 1 18.37 -16.05 -13.45
N LEU A 2 17.32 -15.32 -13.87
CA LEU A 2 17.18 -13.90 -13.56
C LEU A 2 16.98 -13.76 -12.05
N ASP A 3 17.84 -12.98 -11.42
CA ASP A 3 17.75 -12.65 -9.99
C ASP A 3 16.79 -11.46 -9.85
N PHE A 4 15.58 -11.74 -9.37
CA PHE A 4 14.51 -10.75 -9.21
C PHE A 4 14.53 -10.07 -7.82
N GLY A 5 15.63 -10.20 -7.05
CA GLY A 5 15.73 -9.63 -5.71
C GLY A 5 14.81 -10.32 -4.68
N LEU A 6 14.62 -11.63 -4.84
CA LEU A 6 13.66 -12.42 -4.06
C LEU A 6 14.35 -13.23 -2.95
N THR A 7 14.13 -12.87 -1.69
CA THR A 7 14.25 -13.83 -0.58
C THR A 7 12.96 -14.64 -0.46
N LEU A 8 12.77 -15.60 -1.37
CA LEU A 8 11.68 -16.57 -1.27
C LEU A 8 12.03 -17.59 -0.17
N ASN A 9 11.30 -17.58 0.94
CA ASN A 9 11.47 -18.50 2.06
C ASN A 9 11.18 -19.99 1.72
N LYS A 10 10.78 -20.31 0.48
CA LYS A 10 10.48 -21.68 0.02
C LYS A 10 11.20 -21.97 -1.30
N ASN A 11 11.83 -23.15 -1.36
CA ASN A 11 12.53 -23.66 -2.54
C ASN A 11 11.50 -23.98 -3.65
N THR A 12 11.26 -23.02 -4.54
CA THR A 12 10.22 -23.06 -5.59
C THR A 12 10.85 -23.11 -6.98
N THR A 13 12.10 -23.54 -7.06
CA THR A 13 12.96 -23.50 -8.26
C THR A 13 12.44 -24.39 -9.40
N ASP A 14 11.56 -25.33 -9.08
CA ASP A 14 10.96 -26.34 -9.97
C ASP A 14 9.51 -26.01 -10.37
N TYR A 15 9.08 -24.76 -10.19
CA TYR A 15 7.73 -24.30 -10.58
C TYR A 15 7.76 -23.75 -12.00
N GLU A 16 6.69 -23.99 -12.76
CA GLU A 16 6.50 -23.37 -14.07
C GLU A 16 6.41 -21.86 -13.92
N THR A 17 7.15 -21.09 -14.71
CA THR A 17 7.10 -19.63 -14.69
C THR A 17 6.27 -19.16 -15.88
N LYS A 18 5.24 -18.36 -15.60
CA LYS A 18 4.36 -17.72 -16.59
C LYS A 18 4.39 -16.22 -16.43
N PHE A 19 4.10 -15.50 -17.50
CA PHE A 19 4.21 -14.06 -17.58
C PHE A 19 2.84 -13.38 -17.78
N LEU A 20 2.79 -12.08 -17.52
CA LEU A 20 1.58 -11.27 -17.59
C LEU A 20 0.90 -11.31 -18.97
N ASP A 21 1.67 -11.40 -20.05
CA ASP A 21 1.20 -11.43 -21.43
C ASP A 21 0.57 -12.78 -21.83
N GLU A 22 0.76 -13.82 -21.01
CA GLU A 22 0.10 -15.12 -21.19
C GLU A 22 -1.33 -15.16 -20.61
N LEU A 23 -1.72 -14.16 -19.81
CA LEU A 23 -3.06 -14.06 -19.25
C LEU A 23 -4.07 -13.55 -20.28
N LYS A 24 -5.27 -14.13 -20.25
CA LYS A 24 -6.42 -13.69 -21.05
C LYS A 24 -7.44 -12.98 -20.17
N PRO A 25 -8.20 -12.02 -20.72
CA PRO A 25 -9.32 -11.41 -19.99
C PRO A 25 -10.28 -12.47 -19.43
N GLY A 26 -10.55 -12.40 -18.14
CA GLY A 26 -11.38 -13.35 -17.41
C GLY A 26 -10.60 -14.43 -16.65
N ASP A 27 -9.31 -14.62 -16.93
CA ASP A 27 -8.47 -15.54 -16.15
C ASP A 27 -8.37 -15.09 -14.70
N GLU A 28 -8.34 -16.05 -13.78
CA GLU A 28 -8.18 -15.82 -12.35
C GLU A 28 -6.96 -16.60 -11.84
N ILE A 29 -6.06 -15.89 -11.15
CA ILE A 29 -4.86 -16.45 -10.53
C ILE A 29 -4.94 -16.26 -9.02
N THR A 30 -4.64 -17.31 -8.25
CA THR A 30 -4.61 -17.25 -6.79
C THR A 30 -3.28 -17.78 -6.28
N GLY A 31 -2.64 -17.05 -5.37
CA GLY A 31 -1.36 -17.48 -4.83
C GLY A 31 -0.77 -16.54 -3.79
N GLU A 32 0.37 -16.95 -3.23
CA GLU A 32 1.20 -16.11 -2.36
C GLU A 32 1.73 -14.92 -3.17
N ILE A 33 1.61 -13.69 -2.64
CA ILE A 33 2.03 -12.46 -3.33
C ILE A 33 3.36 -11.96 -2.79
N ILE A 34 4.26 -11.55 -3.69
CA ILE A 34 5.49 -10.83 -3.36
C ILE A 34 5.69 -9.68 -4.34
N VAL A 35 6.01 -8.51 -3.83
CA VAL A 35 6.49 -7.35 -4.59
C VAL A 35 8.02 -7.36 -4.59
N GLY A 36 8.61 -7.46 -5.78
CA GLY A 36 10.06 -7.41 -6.00
C GLY A 36 10.64 -6.00 -5.80
N GLU A 37 11.96 -5.88 -5.86
CA GLU A 37 12.59 -4.56 -5.96
C GLU A 37 12.40 -3.97 -7.37
N PHE A 38 12.47 -2.65 -7.51
CA PHE A 38 12.51 -2.03 -8.83
C PHE A 38 13.94 -1.73 -9.26
N LYS A 39 14.13 -1.60 -10.56
CA LYS A 39 15.24 -0.85 -11.16
C LYS A 39 14.71 0.41 -11.81
N THR A 40 15.47 1.50 -11.73
CA THR A 40 15.17 2.74 -12.44
C THR A 40 15.65 2.63 -13.88
N VAL A 41 14.77 2.89 -14.83
CA VAL A 41 15.11 2.92 -16.27
C VAL A 41 14.83 4.33 -16.81
N PRO A 42 15.77 4.96 -17.52
CA PRO A 42 15.51 6.24 -18.15
C PRO A 42 14.55 6.06 -19.34
N MET A 43 13.47 6.84 -19.38
CA MET A 43 12.50 6.88 -20.48
C MET A 43 12.28 8.32 -20.94
N GLY A 44 13.09 8.73 -21.94
CA GLY A 44 13.10 10.10 -22.42
C GLY A 44 13.63 11.08 -21.37
N LYS A 45 12.79 12.00 -20.88
CA LYS A 45 13.13 12.98 -19.82
C LYS A 45 12.71 12.54 -18.41
N ARG A 46 12.11 11.36 -18.26
CA ARG A 46 11.59 10.85 -16.99
C ARG A 46 12.28 9.53 -16.63
N GLU A 47 12.30 9.22 -15.33
CA GLU A 47 12.66 7.90 -14.84
C GLU A 47 11.39 7.08 -14.65
N VAL A 48 11.45 5.80 -14.99
CA VAL A 48 10.41 4.82 -14.69
C VAL A 48 10.96 3.76 -13.76
N ALA A 49 10.13 3.29 -12.84
CA ALA A 49 10.40 2.11 -12.05
C ALA A 49 9.88 0.90 -12.81
N GLU A 50 10.78 -0.05 -13.08
CA GLU A 50 10.44 -1.38 -13.59
C GLU A 50 10.58 -2.38 -12.44
N PHE A 51 9.48 -3.03 -12.08
CA PHE A 51 9.44 -4.03 -11.01
C PHE A 51 8.47 -5.16 -11.31
N TYR A 52 8.55 -6.21 -10.51
CA TYR A 52 7.71 -7.39 -10.66
C TYR A 52 6.87 -7.61 -9.42
N ILE A 53 5.63 -8.06 -9.62
CA ILE A 53 4.83 -8.71 -8.60
C ILE A 53 4.73 -10.17 -8.98
N ILE A 54 5.01 -11.04 -8.03
CA ILE A 54 5.03 -12.49 -8.23
C ILE A 54 3.88 -13.10 -7.44
N ILE A 55 3.04 -13.85 -8.13
CA ILE A 55 1.94 -14.61 -7.53
C ILE A 55 2.28 -16.09 -7.68
N THR A 56 2.56 -16.75 -6.55
CA THR A 56 2.97 -18.16 -6.52
C THR A 56 1.78 -19.04 -6.16
N ASP A 57 1.28 -19.79 -7.14
CA ASP A 57 0.26 -20.81 -6.94
C ASP A 57 0.93 -22.11 -6.51
N LEU A 58 0.90 -22.37 -5.19
CA LEU A 58 1.47 -23.58 -4.59
C LEU A 58 0.75 -24.86 -5.04
N LYS A 59 -0.54 -24.78 -5.36
CA LYS A 59 -1.35 -25.96 -5.70
C LYS A 59 -1.04 -26.43 -7.12
N ASN A 60 -0.97 -25.49 -8.05
CA ASN A 60 -0.68 -25.79 -9.46
C ASN A 60 0.81 -25.75 -9.78
N ARG A 61 1.66 -25.35 -8.82
CA ARG A 61 3.11 -25.22 -8.97
C ARG A 61 3.51 -24.27 -10.10
N VAL A 62 2.80 -23.13 -10.16
CA VAL A 62 3.02 -22.07 -11.15
C VAL A 62 3.41 -20.78 -10.44
N LYS A 63 4.34 -20.04 -11.03
CA LYS A 63 4.67 -18.66 -10.64
C LYS A 63 4.25 -17.74 -11.75
N TRP A 64 3.41 -16.77 -11.43
CA TRP A 64 3.06 -15.68 -12.34
C TRP A 64 3.98 -14.49 -12.05
N VAL A 65 4.72 -14.06 -13.05
CA VAL A 65 5.58 -12.88 -13.00
C VAL A 65 4.86 -11.74 -13.72
N CYS A 66 4.34 -10.81 -12.93
CA CYS A 66 3.60 -9.65 -13.41
C CYS A 66 4.53 -8.43 -13.42
N GLU A 67 4.96 -8.02 -14.62
CA GLU A 67 5.82 -6.85 -14.80
C GLU A 67 5.01 -5.55 -14.78
N PHE A 68 5.56 -4.55 -14.10
CA PHE A 68 4.99 -3.20 -14.01
C PHE A 68 6.05 -2.16 -14.35
N THR A 69 5.66 -1.21 -15.20
CA THR A 69 6.47 -0.05 -15.55
C THR A 69 5.64 1.21 -15.29
N THR A 70 6.11 2.05 -14.38
CA THR A 70 5.39 3.23 -13.89
C THR A 70 6.33 4.42 -13.73
N PRO A 71 5.87 5.66 -13.94
CA PRO A 71 6.65 6.86 -13.61
C PRO A 71 7.16 6.82 -12.17
N TYR A 72 8.45 7.15 -12.00
CA TYR A 72 9.14 7.14 -10.70
C TYR A 72 9.66 8.54 -10.36
N TYR A 73 9.53 8.93 -9.10
CA TYR A 73 9.97 10.21 -8.54
C TYR A 73 11.01 9.95 -7.44
N PRO A 74 12.32 9.93 -7.78
CA PRO A 74 13.39 9.56 -6.86
C PRO A 74 13.43 10.39 -5.58
N GLU A 75 13.04 11.67 -5.64
CA GLU A 75 13.09 12.58 -4.50
C GLU A 75 12.14 12.17 -3.36
N THR A 76 11.11 11.40 -3.68
CA THR A 76 10.07 10.97 -2.73
C THR A 76 9.89 9.46 -2.67
N ASP A 77 10.67 8.73 -3.48
CA ASP A 77 10.52 7.28 -3.72
C ASP A 77 9.08 6.89 -4.13
N ASN A 78 8.39 7.78 -4.85
CA ASN A 78 7.00 7.55 -5.24
C ASN A 78 6.91 6.98 -6.65
N ILE A 79 6.01 6.01 -6.81
CA ILE A 79 5.51 5.54 -8.10
C ILE A 79 4.07 5.99 -8.32
N TYR A 80 3.68 6.16 -9.58
CA TYR A 80 2.44 6.82 -9.93
C TYR A 80 1.57 6.02 -10.91
N GLY A 81 0.29 5.85 -10.56
CA GLY A 81 -0.71 5.18 -11.38
C GLY A 81 -1.90 6.07 -11.67
N GLU A 82 -2.26 6.20 -12.94
CA GLU A 82 -3.47 6.90 -13.40
C GLU A 82 -4.59 5.91 -13.70
N ASN A 83 -5.82 6.35 -13.50
CA ASN A 83 -7.01 5.55 -13.82
C ASN A 83 -6.94 4.99 -15.26
N GLY A 84 -7.25 3.70 -15.41
CA GLY A 84 -7.10 2.94 -16.66
C GLY A 84 -5.74 2.25 -16.84
N GLY A 85 -4.72 2.61 -16.04
CA GLY A 85 -3.41 1.97 -16.06
C GLY A 85 -3.35 0.63 -15.30
N VAL A 86 -2.46 -0.27 -15.73
CA VAL A 86 -2.25 -1.61 -15.12
C VAL A 86 -1.93 -1.50 -13.62
N PHE A 87 -1.03 -0.57 -13.25
CA PHE A 87 -0.66 -0.35 -11.85
C PHE A 87 -1.79 0.27 -11.02
N TYR A 88 -2.54 1.21 -11.59
CA TYR A 88 -3.69 1.82 -10.90
C TYR A 88 -4.73 0.77 -10.51
N ASN A 89 -5.13 -0.08 -11.45
CA ASN A 89 -6.17 -1.09 -11.21
C ASN A 89 -5.77 -2.05 -10.09
N LEU A 90 -4.50 -2.43 -10.05
CA LEU A 90 -3.97 -3.26 -8.98
C LEU A 90 -4.07 -2.55 -7.61
N ILE A 91 -3.59 -1.31 -7.51
CA ILE A 91 -3.57 -0.58 -6.23
C ILE A 91 -4.97 -0.22 -5.74
N ASP A 92 -5.83 0.23 -6.64
CA ASP A 92 -7.21 0.59 -6.30
C ASP A 92 -7.98 -0.63 -5.79
N SER A 93 -7.88 -1.75 -6.50
CA SER A 93 -8.55 -3.00 -6.12
C SER A 93 -7.95 -3.63 -4.86
N LEU A 94 -6.64 -3.55 -4.67
CA LEU A 94 -6.00 -3.99 -3.42
C LEU A 94 -6.49 -3.15 -2.23
N ASN A 95 -6.53 -1.82 -2.37
CA ASN A 95 -7.09 -0.95 -1.33
C ASN A 95 -8.57 -1.23 -1.06
N HIS A 96 -9.37 -1.45 -2.09
CA HIS A 96 -10.77 -1.83 -1.94
C HIS A 96 -10.91 -3.14 -1.14
N VAL A 97 -10.17 -4.18 -1.51
CA VAL A 97 -10.27 -5.49 -0.88
C VAL A 97 -9.78 -5.46 0.57
N VAL A 98 -8.64 -4.80 0.83
CA VAL A 98 -7.99 -4.78 2.15
C VAL A 98 -8.63 -3.73 3.08
N ASN A 99 -8.78 -2.51 2.61
CA ASN A 99 -9.21 -1.35 3.41
C ASN A 99 -10.69 -1.01 3.27
N LYS A 100 -11.45 -1.75 2.44
CA LYS A 100 -12.89 -1.52 2.18
C LYS A 100 -13.19 -0.11 1.65
N THR A 101 -12.23 0.52 0.97
CA THR A 101 -12.45 1.79 0.26
C THR A 101 -13.36 1.56 -0.95
N PRO A 102 -14.08 2.57 -1.48
CA PRO A 102 -14.78 2.43 -2.76
C PRO A 102 -13.81 2.07 -3.90
N ILE A 103 -14.29 1.34 -4.92
CA ILE A 103 -13.55 1.15 -6.18
C ILE A 103 -13.58 2.48 -6.94
N ASN A 104 -12.48 2.81 -7.62
CA ASN A 104 -12.25 4.07 -8.32
C ASN A 104 -12.41 5.29 -7.43
N TRP A 105 -11.93 5.18 -6.19
CA TRP A 105 -12.09 6.26 -5.21
C TRP A 105 -11.28 7.50 -5.57
N LYS A 106 -10.11 7.33 -6.20
CA LYS A 106 -9.24 8.42 -6.64
C LYS A 106 -9.01 8.36 -8.14
N GLU A 107 -8.78 9.50 -8.77
CA GLU A 107 -8.42 9.56 -10.19
C GLU A 107 -6.99 9.07 -10.46
N ASN A 108 -6.14 9.08 -9.44
CA ASN A 108 -4.76 8.62 -9.49
C ASN A 108 -4.25 8.21 -8.10
N TYR A 109 -3.17 7.43 -8.09
CA TYR A 109 -2.43 7.05 -6.91
C TYR A 109 -0.96 7.47 -7.06
N SER A 110 -0.44 8.15 -6.03
CA SER A 110 0.99 8.33 -5.80
C SER A 110 1.36 7.56 -4.54
N VAL A 111 2.24 6.58 -4.67
CA VAL A 111 2.53 5.59 -3.63
C VAL A 111 4.03 5.51 -3.41
N ASN A 112 4.47 5.66 -2.15
CA ASN A 112 5.86 5.42 -1.78
C ASN A 112 6.18 3.92 -1.97
N PHE A 113 7.11 3.60 -2.87
CA PHE A 113 7.37 2.23 -3.28
C PHE A 113 7.93 1.37 -2.15
N SER A 114 8.93 1.88 -1.43
CA SER A 114 9.53 1.15 -0.31
C SER A 114 8.50 0.77 0.74
N ARG A 115 7.60 1.71 1.11
CA ARG A 115 6.50 1.45 2.05
C ARG A 115 5.50 0.47 1.47
N PHE A 116 5.10 0.63 0.20
CA PHE A 116 4.19 -0.29 -0.48
C PHE A 116 4.70 -1.73 -0.50
N ARG A 117 5.93 -1.93 -1.00
CA ARG A 117 6.58 -3.24 -1.08
C ARG A 117 6.64 -3.90 0.30
N LYS A 118 7.10 -3.16 1.31
CA LYS A 118 7.18 -3.65 2.68
C LYS A 118 5.81 -4.08 3.20
N THR A 119 4.81 -3.19 3.11
CA THR A 119 3.46 -3.45 3.63
C THR A 119 2.80 -4.64 2.94
N VAL A 120 2.91 -4.77 1.61
CA VAL A 120 2.32 -5.91 0.90
C VAL A 120 3.00 -7.21 1.31
N ASN A 121 4.34 -7.23 1.32
CA ASN A 121 5.11 -8.44 1.62
C ASN A 121 4.96 -8.90 3.09
N GLU A 122 4.75 -7.98 4.03
CA GLU A 122 4.61 -8.29 5.46
C GLU A 122 3.15 -8.57 5.86
N SER A 123 2.17 -7.95 5.21
CA SER A 123 0.78 -7.97 5.67
C SER A 123 -0.16 -8.77 4.75
N VAL A 124 0.21 -9.09 3.52
CA VAL A 124 -0.67 -9.82 2.58
C VAL A 124 -0.07 -11.19 2.29
N SER A 125 -0.72 -12.25 2.76
CA SER A 125 -0.24 -13.62 2.56
C SER A 125 -0.52 -14.13 1.15
N SER A 126 -1.73 -13.89 0.64
CA SER A 126 -2.18 -14.38 -0.65
C SER A 126 -3.23 -13.47 -1.25
N VAL A 127 -3.33 -13.49 -2.57
CA VAL A 127 -4.32 -12.74 -3.34
C VAL A 127 -5.00 -13.64 -4.36
N THR A 128 -6.23 -13.28 -4.72
CA THR A 128 -6.87 -13.71 -5.97
C THR A 128 -6.96 -12.51 -6.88
N VAL A 129 -6.39 -12.63 -8.07
CA VAL A 129 -6.34 -11.58 -9.09
C VAL A 129 -7.09 -12.05 -10.31
N LYS A 130 -7.93 -11.17 -10.86
CA LYS A 130 -8.63 -11.34 -12.13
C LYS A 130 -7.97 -10.51 -13.21
N ALA A 131 -7.69 -11.14 -14.34
CA ALA A 131 -7.25 -10.46 -15.55
C ALA A 131 -8.43 -9.74 -16.19
N LEU A 132 -8.31 -8.43 -16.36
CA LEU A 132 -9.30 -7.58 -17.01
C LEU A 132 -8.80 -7.17 -18.39
N GLN A 133 -9.75 -6.97 -19.31
CA GLN A 133 -9.46 -6.31 -20.58
C GLN A 133 -8.89 -4.92 -20.29
N SER A 134 -7.81 -4.55 -20.98
CA SER A 134 -7.29 -3.19 -20.91
C SER A 134 -8.27 -2.21 -21.54
N ASP A 135 -8.50 -1.07 -20.88
CA ASP A 135 -9.30 0.03 -21.42
C ASP A 135 -8.61 0.67 -22.64
N ASN A 136 -7.29 0.54 -22.74
CA ASN A 136 -6.52 0.89 -23.93
C ASN A 136 -6.46 -0.30 -24.90
N SER A 137 -7.04 -0.15 -26.09
CA SER A 137 -7.06 -1.16 -27.16
C SER A 137 -5.69 -1.53 -27.70
N ASP A 138 -4.70 -0.64 -27.54
CA ASP A 138 -3.33 -0.84 -28.02
C ASP A 138 -2.42 -1.48 -26.96
N ALA A 139 -2.93 -1.70 -25.75
CA ALA A 139 -2.18 -2.36 -24.69
C ALA A 139 -1.93 -3.83 -25.04
N LYS A 140 -0.67 -4.26 -24.86
CA LYS A 140 -0.25 -5.64 -25.12
C LYS A 140 -0.51 -6.58 -23.95
N THR A 141 -0.93 -6.06 -22.80
CA THR A 141 -1.09 -6.79 -21.54
C THR A 141 -2.47 -6.52 -20.95
N VAL A 142 -2.97 -7.49 -20.17
CA VAL A 142 -4.19 -7.34 -19.38
C VAL A 142 -3.98 -6.41 -18.20
N ASN A 143 -5.08 -5.84 -17.69
CA ASN A 143 -5.11 -5.20 -16.38
C ASN A 143 -5.27 -6.27 -15.29
N LEU A 144 -4.75 -6.01 -14.09
CA LEU A 144 -4.89 -6.90 -12.95
C LEU A 144 -5.77 -6.28 -11.87
N GLN A 145 -6.83 -6.99 -11.48
CA GLN A 145 -7.73 -6.59 -10.40
C GLN A 145 -7.66 -7.60 -9.26
N VAL A 146 -7.28 -7.16 -8.07
CA VAL A 146 -7.38 -7.95 -6.85
C VAL A 146 -8.86 -8.06 -6.47
N ILE A 147 -9.40 -9.28 -6.45
CA ILE A 147 -10.79 -9.55 -6.07
C ILE A 147 -10.90 -10.15 -4.66
N ASN A 148 -9.80 -10.71 -4.14
CA ASN A 148 -9.73 -11.21 -2.78
C ASN A 148 -8.27 -11.16 -2.26
N ALA A 149 -8.10 -11.04 -0.94
CA ALA A 149 -6.80 -11.05 -0.30
C ALA A 149 -6.91 -11.66 1.11
N THR A 150 -5.92 -12.48 1.47
CA THR A 150 -5.77 -13.02 2.82
C THR A 150 -4.67 -12.24 3.53
N ILE A 151 -5.05 -11.51 4.58
CA ILE A 151 -4.12 -10.72 5.38
C ILE A 151 -3.41 -11.62 6.39
N ILE A 152 -2.11 -11.41 6.57
CA ILE A 152 -1.33 -12.04 7.66
C ILE A 152 -1.80 -11.38 8.95
N THR A 153 -2.77 -11.98 9.61
CA THR A 153 -3.11 -11.63 11.00
C THR A 153 -2.21 -12.44 11.90
N ASP A 154 -1.03 -11.91 12.23
CA ASP A 154 -0.33 -12.41 13.42
C ASP A 154 -1.27 -12.24 14.63
N PRO A 155 -1.45 -13.28 15.48
CA PRO A 155 -2.19 -13.12 16.71
C PRO A 155 -1.37 -12.23 17.65
N GLU A 156 -1.88 -11.01 17.87
CA GLU A 156 -1.48 -10.06 18.93
C GLU A 156 0.03 -9.80 19.13
N ILE A 157 0.56 -8.81 18.40
CA ILE A 157 1.27 -7.70 19.06
C ILE A 157 0.84 -6.41 18.36
N PRO A 158 -0.11 -5.61 18.88
CA PRO A 158 -0.17 -4.22 18.45
C PRO A 158 1.16 -3.58 18.86
N PRO A 159 2.01 -3.13 17.92
CA PRO A 159 3.18 -2.35 18.29
C PRO A 159 2.69 -1.07 18.99
N PRO A 160 3.51 -0.44 19.87
CA PRO A 160 3.16 0.87 20.38
C PRO A 160 3.01 1.82 19.18
N ILE A 161 1.77 2.23 18.88
CA ILE A 161 1.48 3.25 17.86
C ILE A 161 2.13 4.53 18.37
N SER A 162 3.10 5.08 17.65
CA SER A 162 3.66 6.36 18.07
C SER A 162 2.65 7.48 17.81
N ILE A 163 2.80 8.62 18.48
CA ILE A 163 1.96 9.79 18.22
C ILE A 163 2.06 10.23 16.76
N TYR A 164 3.23 10.03 16.15
CA TYR A 164 3.46 10.34 14.75
C TYR A 164 2.61 9.45 13.82
N ASP A 165 2.57 8.14 14.10
CA ASP A 165 1.78 7.19 13.31
C ASP A 165 0.27 7.51 13.41
N LEU A 166 -0.23 7.84 14.61
CA LEU A 166 -1.60 8.31 14.78
C LEU A 166 -1.89 9.62 14.04
N ALA A 167 -0.92 10.52 13.99
CA ALA A 167 -1.06 11.79 13.28
C ALA A 167 -1.10 11.60 11.75
N GLU A 168 -0.46 10.57 11.20
CA GLU A 168 -0.60 10.25 9.77
C GLU A 168 -2.02 9.75 9.42
N GLU A 169 -2.72 9.11 10.37
CA GLU A 169 -4.00 8.44 10.13
C GLU A 169 -5.23 9.26 10.56
N ASP A 170 -5.10 10.10 11.60
CA ASP A 170 -6.20 10.92 12.15
C ASP A 170 -5.93 12.42 11.91
N PRO A 171 -6.68 13.10 11.02
CA PRO A 171 -6.53 14.52 10.74
C PRO A 171 -6.65 15.44 11.97
N ILE A 172 -7.39 15.02 12.98
CA ILE A 172 -7.61 15.78 14.21
C ILE A 172 -6.37 15.68 15.11
N ILE A 173 -5.75 14.49 15.18
CA ILE A 173 -4.47 14.30 15.86
C ILE A 173 -3.35 15.02 15.11
N LEU A 174 -3.35 15.00 13.77
CA LEU A 174 -2.41 15.74 12.94
C LEU A 174 -2.45 17.25 13.20
N MET A 175 -3.65 17.81 13.34
CA MET A 175 -3.83 19.22 13.60
C MET A 175 -3.26 19.64 14.97
N ALA A 176 -3.51 18.84 16.00
CA ALA A 176 -2.90 19.02 17.32
C ALA A 176 -1.37 18.84 17.29
N TYR A 177 -0.89 17.83 16.57
CA TYR A 177 0.53 17.55 16.36
C TYR A 177 1.26 18.73 15.69
N ALA A 178 0.70 19.26 14.60
CA ALA A 178 1.24 20.40 13.88
C ALA A 178 1.23 21.68 14.74
N GLY A 179 0.19 21.88 15.55
CA GLY A 179 0.10 22.98 16.51
C GLY A 179 1.27 23.00 17.49
N LEU A 180 1.56 21.86 18.12
CA LEU A 180 2.70 21.72 19.03
C LEU A 180 4.04 21.88 18.31
N ARG A 181 4.19 21.28 17.12
CA ARG A 181 5.41 21.40 16.31
C ARG A 181 5.72 22.86 15.96
N ASN A 182 4.71 23.62 15.56
CA ASN A 182 4.86 25.04 15.20
C ASN A 182 5.19 25.92 16.41
N LYS A 183 4.72 25.53 17.61
CA LYS A 183 5.07 26.18 18.89
C LYS A 183 6.46 25.79 19.40
N GLY A 184 7.09 24.75 18.84
CA GLY A 184 8.33 24.18 19.34
C GLY A 184 8.15 23.36 20.63
N ASP A 185 6.91 22.97 20.94
CA ASP A 185 6.57 22.23 22.14
C ASP A 185 6.88 20.74 21.99
N ARG A 186 7.16 20.07 23.13
CA ARG A 186 7.38 18.62 23.15
C ARG A 186 6.13 17.88 22.70
N ILE A 187 6.29 16.93 21.78
CA ILE A 187 5.21 16.09 21.30
C ILE A 187 5.08 14.88 22.22
N THR A 188 4.09 14.93 23.10
CA THR A 188 3.75 13.88 24.09
C THR A 188 2.24 13.67 24.11
N VAL A 189 1.76 12.51 24.58
CA VAL A 189 0.32 12.21 24.64
C VAL A 189 -0.41 13.28 25.46
N LYS A 190 0.20 13.70 26.57
CA LYS A 190 -0.31 14.79 27.42
C LYS A 190 -0.46 16.10 26.65
N ASN A 191 0.55 16.52 25.90
CA ASN A 191 0.51 17.80 25.19
C ASN A 191 -0.46 17.76 24.00
N ILE A 192 -0.54 16.63 23.28
CA ILE A 192 -1.54 16.46 22.22
C ILE A 192 -2.96 16.52 22.80
N THR A 193 -3.18 15.88 23.95
CA THR A 193 -4.48 15.92 24.63
C THR A 193 -4.86 17.35 25.03
N PHE A 194 -3.89 18.14 25.53
CA PHE A 194 -4.12 19.54 25.86
C PHE A 194 -4.47 20.36 24.63
N GLU A 195 -3.77 20.13 23.52
CA GLU A 195 -4.00 20.87 22.29
C GLU A 195 -5.34 20.51 21.63
N LEU A 196 -5.73 19.24 21.67
CA LEU A 196 -7.07 18.79 21.30
C LEU A 196 -8.18 19.43 22.14
N LYS A 197 -7.94 19.64 23.44
CA LYS A 197 -8.89 20.33 24.33
C LYS A 197 -9.05 21.79 23.93
N GLY A 198 -7.95 22.48 23.61
CA GLY A 198 -7.98 23.85 23.08
C GLY A 198 -8.79 23.94 21.80
N LEU A 199 -8.52 23.05 20.83
CA LEU A 199 -9.28 22.98 19.58
C LEU A 199 -10.78 22.74 19.79
N TYR A 200 -11.15 21.95 20.80
CA TYR A 200 -12.55 21.71 21.15
C TYR A 200 -13.20 22.93 21.81
N ASP A 201 -12.50 23.58 22.76
CA ASP A 201 -13.01 24.75 23.49
C ASP A 201 -13.19 25.96 22.56
N ASP A 202 -12.29 26.12 21.61
CA ASP A 202 -12.34 27.14 20.55
C ASP A 202 -13.36 26.79 19.44
N LYS A 203 -14.07 25.66 19.57
CA LYS A 203 -15.05 25.13 18.60
C LYS A 203 -14.47 24.84 17.20
N ASN A 204 -13.15 24.66 17.10
CA ASN A 204 -12.47 24.27 15.86
C ASN A 204 -12.71 22.79 15.51
N ILE A 205 -13.04 21.94 16.50
CA ILE A 205 -13.41 20.54 16.29
C ILE A 205 -14.70 20.18 17.04
N THR A 206 -15.43 19.19 16.54
CA THR A 206 -16.69 18.73 17.16
C THR A 206 -16.42 17.88 18.41
N LYS A 207 -17.40 17.79 19.31
CA LYS A 207 -17.33 16.90 20.49
C LYS A 207 -17.06 15.43 20.10
N HIS A 208 -17.64 14.97 19.00
CA HIS A 208 -17.44 13.61 18.48
C HIS A 208 -16.00 13.40 17.96
N ALA A 209 -15.47 14.37 17.22
CA ALA A 209 -14.09 14.34 16.72
C ALA A 209 -13.09 14.35 17.89
N TYR A 210 -13.31 15.21 18.88
CA TYR A 210 -12.51 15.27 20.10
C TYR A 210 -12.50 13.93 20.85
N GLN A 211 -13.67 13.33 21.10
CA GLN A 211 -13.78 12.03 21.79
C GLN A 211 -13.13 10.87 21.01
N THR A 212 -13.18 10.92 19.68
CA THR A 212 -12.57 9.91 18.83
C THR A 212 -11.04 10.01 18.86
N ALA A 213 -10.49 11.21 18.68
CA ALA A 213 -9.05 11.45 18.78
C ALA A 213 -8.46 11.04 20.15
N LEU A 214 -9.19 11.30 21.25
CA LEU A 214 -8.77 10.85 22.59
C LEU A 214 -8.74 9.33 22.75
N ARG A 215 -9.68 8.62 22.10
CA ARG A 215 -9.72 7.16 22.14
C ARG A 215 -8.57 6.55 21.34
N GLU A 216 -8.21 7.17 20.23
CA GLU A 216 -7.05 6.77 19.41
C GLU A 216 -5.73 7.04 20.15
N LEU A 217 -5.58 8.21 20.79
CA LEU A 217 -4.40 8.53 21.61
C LEU A 217 -4.13 7.56 22.76
N LYS A 218 -5.17 6.93 23.32
CA LYS A 218 -5.02 5.90 24.36
C LYS A 218 -4.30 4.63 23.87
N LYS A 219 -4.17 4.45 22.56
CA LYS A 219 -3.43 3.33 21.95
C LYS A 219 -1.92 3.58 21.92
N VAL A 220 -1.46 4.82 22.18
CA VAL A 220 -0.03 5.15 22.32
C VAL A 220 0.46 4.69 23.69
N LYS A 221 1.51 3.86 23.71
CA LYS A 221 2.21 3.51 24.96
C LYS A 221 3.24 4.60 25.27
N ASP A 222 3.02 5.37 26.34
CA ASP A 222 4.02 6.31 26.85
C ASP A 222 5.32 5.53 27.16
N ARG A 223 6.39 5.80 26.41
CA ARG A 223 7.74 5.48 26.87
C ARG A 223 8.08 6.54 27.91
N GLY A 224 7.86 6.21 29.18
CA GLY A 224 8.33 6.99 30.32
C GLY A 224 9.84 7.20 30.28
#